data_AF-A0A955QY21-F1
#
_entry.id   AF-A0A955QY21-F1
#
_cell.length_a   1.000
_cell.length_b   1.000
_cell.length_c   1.000
_cell.angle_alpha   90.00
_cell.angle_beta   90.00
_cell.angle_gamma   90.00
#
_symmetry.space_group_name_H-M   'P 1'
#
loop_
_entity.id
_entity.type
_entity.pdbx_description
1 polymer ?
#
loop_
_entity_poly.entity_id
_entity_poly.type
_entity_poly.pdbx_seq_one_letter_code
_entity_poly.pdbx_strand_id
1 'polypeptide(L)'
;MQNLWVVFISVFLAELGDKTQLATLLFSTEKNLSPVGVFIASSLALVLSCFLAVLVGSQIKDLISPEKIKWAAGIGFVVIGAWMIWDASRASLGGPMS
;
A
#
# COMPACT_ATOMS: atom_id res chain seq x y z
N MET A 1 -5.46 9.01 -24.13
CA MET A 1 -5.78 7.60 -23.82
C MET A 1 -4.66 6.62 -24.24
N GLN A 2 -3.38 7.01 -24.27
CA GLN A 2 -2.30 6.16 -24.80
C GLN A 2 -1.33 5.57 -23.76
N ASN A 3 -1.46 5.89 -22.47
CA ASN A 3 -0.48 5.48 -21.45
C ASN A 3 -1.06 4.52 -20.38
N LEU A 4 -2.28 4.02 -20.55
CA LEU A 4 -2.91 3.10 -19.59
C LEU A 4 -2.09 1.84 -19.38
N TRP A 5 -1.48 1.31 -20.44
CA TRP A 5 -0.60 0.15 -20.35
C TRP A 5 0.64 0.40 -19.50
N VAL A 6 1.26 1.58 -19.62
CA VAL A 6 2.45 1.94 -18.83
C VAL A 6 2.09 2.10 -17.36
N VAL A 7 0.99 2.78 -17.06
CA VAL A 7 0.52 2.95 -15.68
C VAL A 7 0.11 1.61 -15.09
N PHE A 8 -0.64 0.78 -15.83
CA PHE A 8 -1.04 -0.55 -15.39
C PHE A 8 0.17 -1.44 -15.11
N ILE A 9 1.11 -1.57 -16.05
CA ILE A 9 2.29 -2.42 -15.89
C ILE A 9 3.18 -1.89 -14.77
N SER A 10 3.40 -0.57 -14.68
CA SER A 10 4.23 0.02 -13.62
C SER A 10 3.63 -0.18 -12.23
N VAL A 11 2.32 0.00 -12.07
CA VAL A 11 1.63 -0.24 -10.79
C VAL A 11 1.55 -1.73 -10.50
N PHE A 12 1.25 -2.56 -11.49
CA PHE A 12 1.18 -4.02 -11.34
C PHE A 12 2.52 -4.61 -10.90
N LEU A 13 3.65 -4.18 -11.49
CA LEU A 13 4.99 -4.61 -11.06
C LEU A 13 5.35 -4.07 -9.68
N ALA A 14 4.97 -2.83 -9.36
CA ALA A 14 5.22 -2.26 -8.03
C ALA A 14 4.44 -2.98 -6.92
N GLU A 15 3.26 -3.50 -7.24
CA GLU A 15 2.37 -4.21 -6.30
C GLU A 15 2.60 -5.73 -6.29
N LEU A 16 3.30 -6.28 -7.29
CA LEU A 16 3.61 -7.71 -7.38
C LEU A 16 4.61 -8.11 -6.29
N GLY A 17 4.16 -8.92 -5.33
CA GLY A 17 4.96 -9.33 -4.18
C GLY A 17 4.89 -8.34 -3.01
N ASP A 18 3.94 -7.40 -3.01
CA ASP A 18 3.68 -6.58 -1.83
C ASP A 18 3.33 -7.46 -0.61
N LYS A 19 3.64 -6.97 0.58
CA LYS A 19 3.42 -7.65 1.87
C LYS A 19 1.99 -8.14 2.01
N THR A 20 1.02 -7.44 1.41
CA THR A 20 -0.39 -7.83 1.41
C THR A 20 -0.64 -9.11 0.59
N GLN A 21 0.05 -9.31 -0.54
CA GLN A 21 -0.05 -10.52 -1.35
C GLN A 21 0.59 -11.72 -0.66
N LEU A 22 1.76 -11.52 -0.03
CA LEU A 22 2.41 -12.56 0.77
C LEU A 22 1.58 -12.94 2.01
N ALA A 23 1.01 -11.96 2.71
CA ALA A 23 0.10 -12.21 3.84
C ALA A 23 -1.14 -12.99 3.39
N THR A 24 -1.74 -12.63 2.26
CA THR A 24 -2.90 -13.35 1.70
C THR A 24 -2.55 -14.79 1.33
N LEU A 25 -1.36 -15.01 0.75
CA LEU A 25 -0.88 -16.35 0.40
C LEU A 25 -0.59 -17.20 1.64
N LEU A 26 0.00 -16.62 2.69
CA LEU A 26 0.25 -17.28 3.98
C LEU A 26 -1.04 -17.60 4.74
N PHE A 27 -2.03 -16.71 4.75
CA PHE A 27 -3.34 -17.00 5.32
C PHE A 27 -4.11 -18.08 4.52
N SER A 28 -3.88 -18.15 3.21
CA SER A 28 -4.50 -19.14 2.32
C SER A 28 -3.93 -20.55 2.52
N THR A 29 -2.67 -20.67 2.95
CA THR A 29 -2.05 -21.97 3.27
C THR A 29 -2.36 -22.46 4.69
N GLU A 30 -3.02 -21.63 5.51
CA GLU A 30 -3.38 -21.99 6.87
C GLU A 30 -4.59 -22.94 6.89
N LYS A 31 -4.38 -24.15 7.43
CA LYS A 31 -5.30 -25.30 7.30
C LYS A 31 -6.72 -25.08 7.84
N ASN A 32 -6.91 -24.07 8.69
CA ASN A 32 -8.18 -23.72 9.33
C ASN A 32 -8.95 -22.61 8.61
N LEU A 33 -8.34 -21.96 7.62
CA LEU A 33 -8.93 -20.85 6.87
C LEU A 33 -9.18 -21.31 5.43
N SER A 34 -10.37 -21.05 4.90
CA SER A 34 -10.63 -21.36 3.49
C SER A 34 -9.94 -20.31 2.61
N PRO A 35 -9.18 -20.71 1.58
CA PRO A 35 -8.57 -19.78 0.61
C PRO A 35 -9.56 -18.76 0.04
N VAL A 36 -10.78 -19.22 -0.23
CA VAL A 36 -11.88 -18.38 -0.73
C VAL A 36 -12.34 -17.38 0.34
N GLY A 37 -12.40 -17.76 1.60
CA GLY A 37 -12.75 -16.87 2.71
C GLY A 37 -11.73 -15.75 2.89
N VAL A 38 -10.44 -16.06 2.80
CA VAL A 38 -9.36 -15.07 2.84
C VAL A 38 -9.47 -14.11 1.66
N PHE A 39 -9.70 -14.62 0.45
CA PHE A 39 -9.87 -13.78 -0.74
C PHE A 39 -11.04 -12.81 -0.60
N ILE A 40 -12.21 -13.29 -0.15
CA ILE A 40 -13.40 -12.44 0.04
C ILE A 40 -13.14 -11.42 1.15
N ALA A 41 -12.57 -11.83 2.28
CA ALA A 41 -12.27 -10.92 3.39
C ALA A 41 -11.31 -9.79 2.96
N SER A 42 -10.19 -10.13 2.32
CA SER A 42 -9.21 -9.16 1.82
C SER A 42 -9.81 -8.25 0.75
N SER A 43 -10.61 -8.80 -0.17
CA SER A 43 -11.30 -8.00 -1.19
C SER A 43 -12.29 -7.02 -0.57
N LEU A 44 -13.08 -7.47 0.40
CA LEU A 44 -14.06 -6.63 1.08
C LEU A 44 -13.37 -5.53 1.90
N ALA A 45 -12.29 -5.87 2.60
CA ALA A 45 -11.47 -4.91 3.34
C ALA A 45 -10.88 -3.84 2.42
N LEU A 46 -10.39 -4.24 1.24
CA LEU A 46 -9.87 -3.31 0.24
C LEU A 46 -10.96 -2.37 -0.30
N VAL A 47 -12.13 -2.91 -0.64
CA VAL A 47 -13.27 -2.12 -1.12
C VAL A 47 -13.72 -1.11 -0.06
N LEU A 48 -13.84 -1.54 1.20
CA LEU A 48 -14.22 -0.65 2.31
C LEU A 48 -13.16 0.42 2.56
N SER A 49 -11.88 0.06 2.53
CA SER A 49 -10.77 1.01 2.67
C SER A 49 -10.80 2.07 1.57
N CYS A 50 -10.93 1.65 0.31
CA CYS A 50 -11.05 2.56 -0.83
C CYS A 50 -12.30 3.44 -0.72
N PHE A 51 -13.43 2.89 -0.30
CA PHE A 51 -14.66 3.65 -0.10
C PHE A 51 -14.49 4.76 0.94
N LEU A 52 -13.93 4.43 2.11
CA LEU A 52 -13.63 5.41 3.15
C LEU A 52 -12.62 6.45 2.69
N ALA A 53 -11.56 6.03 2.00
CA ALA A 53 -10.54 6.92 1.46
C ALA A 53 -11.12 7.92 0.44
N VAL A 54 -12.01 7.46 -0.44
CA VAL A 54 -12.68 8.34 -1.41
C VAL A 54 -13.66 9.27 -0.72
N LEU A 55 -14.44 8.79 0.24
CA LEU A 55 -15.42 9.60 0.98
C LEU A 55 -14.73 10.71 1.78
N VAL A 56 -13.67 10.38 2.51
CA VAL A 56 -12.88 11.38 3.26
C VAL A 56 -12.12 12.28 2.28
N GLY A 57 -11.49 11.70 1.27
CA GLY A 57 -10.73 12.41 0.27
C GLY A 57 -11.56 13.39 -0.56
N SER A 58 -12.84 13.08 -0.86
CA SER A 58 -13.72 13.99 -1.58
C SER A 58 -14.08 15.22 -0.75
N GLN A 59 -14.29 15.07 0.56
CA GLN A 59 -14.60 16.18 1.46
C GLN A 59 -13.40 17.11 1.66
N ILE A 60 -12.17 16.58 1.64
CA ILE A 60 -10.94 17.35 1.85
C ILE A 60 -10.52 18.12 0.59
N LYS A 61 -10.89 17.65 -0.60
CA LYS A 61 -10.55 18.30 -1.88
C LYS A 61 -11.09 19.73 -2.00
N ASP A 62 -12.23 20.02 -1.38
CA ASP A 62 -12.81 21.36 -1.39
C ASP A 62 -12.07 22.34 -0.46
N LEU A 63 -11.31 21.81 0.52
CA LEU A 63 -10.59 22.60 1.51
C LEU A 63 -9.10 22.76 1.17
N ILE A 64 -8.51 21.80 0.44
CA ILE A 64 -7.07 21.73 0.18
C ILE A 64 -6.79 21.69 -1.33
N SER A 65 -6.10 22.74 -1.80
CA SER A 65 -5.66 22.84 -3.20
C SER A 65 -4.80 21.63 -3.61
N PRO A 66 -5.03 21.03 -4.80
CA PRO A 66 -4.38 19.79 -5.24
C PRO A 66 -2.85 19.85 -5.24
N GLU A 67 -2.27 21.03 -5.39
CA GLU A 67 -0.82 21.24 -5.32
C GLU A 67 -0.25 20.93 -3.93
N LYS A 68 -0.97 21.29 -2.86
CA LYS A 68 -0.55 21.01 -1.47
C LYS A 68 -0.60 19.52 -1.17
N ILE A 69 -1.60 18.81 -1.70
CA ILE A 69 -1.71 17.35 -1.58
C ILE A 69 -0.53 16.67 -2.27
N LYS A 70 -0.15 17.16 -3.45
CA LYS A 70 0.98 16.63 -4.23
C LYS A 70 2.31 16.81 -3.50
N TRP A 71 2.54 18.00 -2.92
CA TRP A 71 3.71 18.24 -2.08
C TRP A 71 3.73 17.40 -0.80
N ALA A 72 2.58 17.27 -0.12
CA ALA A 72 2.46 16.44 1.06
C ALA A 72 2.78 14.96 0.77
N ALA A 73 2.26 14.42 -0.34
CA ALA A 73 2.55 13.06 -0.78
C ALA A 73 4.04 12.87 -1.13
N GLY A 74 4.64 13.84 -1.84
CA GLY A 74 6.07 13.78 -2.18
C GLY A 74 6.98 13.84 -0.96
N ILE A 75 6.71 14.73 -0.02
CA ILE A 75 7.46 14.81 1.25
C ILE A 75 7.30 13.52 2.05
N GLY A 76 6.06 13.02 2.18
CA GLY A 76 5.79 11.76 2.87
C GLY A 76 6.55 10.58 2.25
N PHE A 77 6.60 10.51 0.92
CA PHE A 77 7.36 9.49 0.20
C PHE A 77 8.87 9.56 0.53
N VAL A 78 9.47 10.75 0.51
CA VAL A 78 10.89 10.93 0.85
C VAL A 78 11.17 10.55 2.31
N VAL A 79 10.29 10.95 3.23
CA VAL A 79 10.43 10.63 4.67
C VAL A 79 10.36 9.12 4.90
N ILE A 80 9.36 8.44 4.33
CA ILE A 80 9.20 6.98 4.46
C ILE A 80 10.39 6.27 3.81
N GLY A 81 10.81 6.71 2.63
CA GLY A 81 11.97 6.14 1.94
C GLY A 81 13.27 6.28 2.75
N ALA A 82 13.53 7.46 3.31
CA ALA A 82 14.68 7.70 4.16
C ALA A 82 14.63 6.84 5.44
N TRP A 83 13.46 6.73 6.07
CA TRP A 83 13.28 5.90 7.25
C TRP A 83 13.51 4.42 6.96
N MET A 84 13.02 3.92 5.83
CA MET A 84 13.23 2.53 5.40
C MET A 84 14.71 2.23 5.12
N ILE A 85 15.45 3.15 4.49
CA ILE A 85 16.90 3.01 4.28
C ILE A 85 17.65 2.99 5.61
N TRP A 86 17.26 3.87 6.54
CA TRP A 86 17.86 3.90 7.87
C TRP A 86 17.65 2.59 8.63
N ASP A 87 16.42 2.08 8.62
CA ASP A 87 16.05 0.82 9.28
C ASP A 87 16.80 -0.38 8.68
N ALA A 88 16.86 -0.46 7.34
CA ALA A 88 17.61 -1.48 6.64
C ALA A 88 19.12 -1.42 6.95
N SER A 89 19.67 -0.22 7.10
CA SER A 89 21.08 -0.01 7.48
C SER A 89 21.35 -0.46 8.91
N ARG A 90 20.42 -0.19 9.84
CA ARG A 90 20.52 -0.62 11.24
C ARG A 90 20.39 -2.14 11.39
N ALA A 91 19.49 -2.76 10.63
CA ALA A 91 19.34 -4.21 10.60
C ALA A 91 20.61 -4.91 10.08
N SER A 92 21.27 -4.32 9.09
CA SER A 92 22.51 -4.84 8.50
C SER A 92 23.76 -4.69 9.40
N LEU A 93 23.71 -3.81 10.40
CA LEU A 93 24.80 -3.55 11.35
C LEU A 93 24.62 -4.30 12.70
N GLY A 94 23.67 -5.23 12.79
CA GLY A 94 23.43 -6.03 14.01
C GLY A 94 22.62 -5.31 15.10
N GLY A 95 21.82 -4.30 14.74
CA GLY A 95 20.91 -3.63 15.68
C GLY A 95 19.83 -4.58 16.25
N PRO A 96 19.35 -4.33 17.48
CA PRO A 96 18.42 -5.24 18.15
C PRO A 96 17.10 -5.36 17.37
N MET A 97 16.73 -6.61 17.05
CA MET A 97 15.38 -6.97 16.61
C MET A 97 14.45 -6.91 17.82
N SER A 98 13.89 -5.73 18.10
CA SER A 98 12.77 -5.55 19.03
C SER A 98 11.46 -5.54 18.26
#